data_AF-A0AAU9U620-F1
#
_entry.id   AF-A0AAU9U620-F1
#
_cell.length_a   1.000
_cell.length_b   1.000
_cell.length_c   1.000
_cell.angle_alpha   90.00
_cell.angle_beta   90.00
_cell.angle_gamma   90.00
#
_symmetry.space_group_name_H-M   'P 1'
#
loop_
_entity.id
_entity.type
_entity.pdbx_description
1 polymer ?
#
loop_
_entity_poly.entity_id
_entity_poly.type
_entity_poly.pdbx_seq_one_letter_code
_entity_poly.pdbx_strand_id
1 'polypeptide(L)'
;MFLGEIEEILDVIEPAQFAKIQEPLFRQIAKCVSSPHFQVAERALYYWNNEYILSLMEENNQVIMPIMFPALYRMSKEHWNQTIVTLVYNVLKTFMEMNSKLFDELTASYKAERQKEKKREKERDELWKRLGEMEISHKRQQAGAALAK
;
A
#
# COMPACT_ATOMS: atom_id res chain seq x y z
N MET A 1 20.26 -4.62 9.07
CA MET A 1 20.78 -6.00 8.99
C MET A 1 20.13 -6.72 7.80
N PHE A 2 18.94 -7.31 7.91
CA PHE A 2 18.32 -8.06 6.79
C PHE A 2 18.14 -7.31 5.46
N LEU A 3 17.67 -6.04 5.48
CA LEU A 3 17.57 -5.26 4.24
C LEU A 3 18.94 -4.99 3.59
N GLY A 4 20.01 -4.97 4.38
CA GLY A 4 21.36 -4.87 3.82
C GLY A 4 21.81 -6.16 3.16
N GLU A 5 21.66 -7.27 3.87
CA GLU A 5 22.00 -8.60 3.34
C GLU A 5 21.20 -8.96 2.09
N ILE A 6 19.92 -8.58 2.03
CA ILE A 6 19.10 -8.77 0.84
C ILE A 6 19.66 -7.98 -0.35
N GLU A 7 20.13 -6.74 -0.13
CA GLU A 7 20.76 -5.95 -1.21
C GLU A 7 22.03 -6.63 -1.72
N GLU A 8 22.90 -7.08 -0.81
CA GLU A 8 24.13 -7.81 -1.17
C GLU A 8 23.84 -9.10 -1.95
N ILE A 9 22.76 -9.81 -1.61
CA ILE A 9 22.30 -10.99 -2.36
C ILE A 9 21.78 -10.58 -3.74
N LEU A 10 21.01 -9.50 -3.83
CA LEU A 10 20.49 -9.00 -5.10
C LEU A 10 21.60 -8.47 -6.02
N ASP A 11 22.73 -8.01 -5.50
CA ASP A 11 23.87 -7.57 -6.32
C ASP A 11 24.53 -8.69 -7.14
N VAL A 12 24.36 -9.94 -6.70
CA VAL A 12 24.96 -11.12 -7.35
C VAL A 12 23.91 -12.08 -7.92
N ILE A 13 22.63 -11.77 -7.77
CA ILE A 13 21.55 -12.64 -8.25
C ILE A 13 21.47 -12.62 -9.77
N GLU A 14 21.25 -13.78 -10.39
CA GLU A 14 20.99 -13.82 -11.84
C GLU A 14 19.53 -13.43 -12.14
N PRO A 15 19.24 -12.77 -13.28
CA PRO A 15 17.87 -12.36 -13.64
C PRO A 15 16.84 -13.52 -13.60
N ALA A 16 17.25 -14.71 -14.05
CA ALA A 16 16.40 -15.91 -14.04
C ALA A 16 16.08 -16.43 -12.62
N GLN A 17 16.96 -16.18 -11.65
CA GLN A 17 16.74 -16.50 -10.24
C GLN A 17 15.87 -15.44 -9.59
N PHE A 18 16.13 -14.16 -9.87
CA PHE A 18 15.33 -13.03 -9.41
C PHE A 18 13.86 -13.18 -9.80
N ALA A 19 13.59 -13.58 -11.04
CA ALA A 19 12.23 -13.76 -11.55
C ALA A 19 11.39 -14.76 -10.73
N LYS A 20 12.04 -15.72 -10.02
CA LYS A 20 11.36 -16.70 -9.17
C LYS A 20 10.95 -16.14 -7.81
N ILE A 21 11.65 -15.11 -7.32
CA ILE A 21 11.48 -14.57 -5.97
C ILE A 21 10.90 -13.15 -5.93
N GLN A 22 10.86 -12.45 -7.07
CA GLN A 22 10.48 -11.04 -7.14
C GLN A 22 9.13 -10.74 -6.46
N GLU A 23 8.11 -11.57 -6.66
CA GLU A 23 6.80 -11.33 -6.08
C GLU A 23 6.80 -11.38 -4.54
N PRO A 24 7.20 -12.50 -3.89
CA PRO A 24 7.23 -12.55 -2.43
C PRO A 24 8.20 -11.53 -1.83
N LEU A 25 9.35 -11.29 -2.49
CA LEU A 25 10.32 -10.30 -2.06
C LEU A 25 9.72 -8.89 -2.04
N PHE A 26 9.19 -8.41 -3.18
CA PHE A 26 8.66 -7.05 -3.26
C PHE A 26 7.38 -6.86 -2.47
N ARG A 27 6.58 -7.91 -2.21
CA ARG A 27 5.50 -7.84 -1.21
C ARG A 27 6.04 -7.53 0.19
N GLN A 28 7.22 -8.03 0.55
CA GLN A 28 7.85 -7.72 1.82
C GLN A 28 8.49 -6.32 1.80
N ILE A 29 9.17 -5.94 0.71
CA ILE A 29 9.71 -4.58 0.56
C ILE A 29 8.60 -3.52 0.63
N ALA A 30 7.43 -3.77 0.03
CA ALA A 30 6.26 -2.88 0.13
C ALA A 30 5.83 -2.62 1.59
N LYS A 31 5.90 -3.65 2.45
CA LYS A 31 5.63 -3.51 3.89
C LYS A 31 6.72 -2.71 4.59
N CYS A 32 8.00 -2.94 4.25
CA CYS A 32 9.12 -2.19 4.81
C CYS A 32 9.05 -0.70 4.45
N VAL A 33 8.73 -0.36 3.20
CA VAL A 33 8.50 1.02 2.75
C VAL A 33 7.32 1.65 3.45
N SER A 34 6.27 0.87 3.75
CA SER A 34 5.10 1.33 4.51
C SER A 34 5.33 1.41 6.03
N SER A 35 6.53 1.10 6.51
CA SER A 35 6.82 1.08 7.95
C SER A 35 6.76 2.49 8.52
N PRO A 36 6.13 2.71 9.69
CA PRO A 36 6.18 3.99 10.38
C PRO A 36 7.57 4.30 10.95
N HIS A 37 8.44 3.29 11.04
CA HIS A 37 9.81 3.45 11.54
C HIS A 37 10.73 3.92 10.41
N PHE A 38 11.15 5.20 10.47
CA PHE A 38 11.83 5.85 9.35
C PHE A 38 13.09 5.11 8.87
N GLN A 39 13.92 4.56 9.77
CA GLN A 39 15.14 3.83 9.36
C GLN A 39 14.84 2.57 8.53
N VAL A 40 13.69 1.93 8.75
CA VAL A 40 13.28 0.75 7.98
C VAL A 40 12.79 1.16 6.59
N ALA A 41 11.95 2.21 6.54
CA ALA A 41 11.45 2.74 5.28
C ALA A 41 12.58 3.30 4.41
N GLU A 42 13.46 4.11 5.00
CA GLU A 42 14.63 4.69 4.34
C GLU A 42 15.54 3.61 3.76
N ARG A 43 15.90 2.60 4.57
CA ARG A 43 16.81 1.54 4.12
C ARG A 43 16.24 0.72 2.97
N ALA A 44 14.91 0.53 2.93
CA ALA A 44 14.23 -0.15 1.84
C ALA A 44 14.14 0.72 0.58
N LEU A 45 13.93 2.03 0.71
CA LEU A 45 13.88 2.97 -0.41
C LEU A 45 15.24 3.16 -1.08
N TYR A 46 16.34 2.92 -0.37
CA TYR A 46 17.69 2.97 -0.97
C TYR A 46 18.00 1.87 -1.99
N TYR A 47 17.16 0.85 -2.13
CA TYR A 47 17.30 -0.13 -3.22
C TYR A 47 17.20 0.52 -4.60
N TRP A 48 16.48 1.64 -4.72
CA TRP A 48 16.38 2.38 -5.98
C TRP A 48 17.64 3.17 -6.36
N ASN A 49 18.61 3.27 -5.45
CA ASN A 49 19.90 3.88 -5.75
C ASN A 49 20.90 2.86 -6.32
N ASN A 50 20.60 1.57 -6.24
CA ASN A 50 21.43 0.52 -6.77
C ASN A 50 21.06 0.26 -8.23
N GLU A 51 21.99 0.53 -9.15
CA GLU A 51 21.76 0.44 -10.60
C GLU A 51 21.39 -0.98 -11.06
N TYR A 52 21.97 -2.02 -10.44
CA TYR A 52 21.68 -3.39 -10.81
C TYR A 52 20.30 -3.84 -10.33
N ILE A 53 19.93 -3.49 -9.10
CA ILE A 53 18.57 -3.74 -8.61
C ILE A 53 17.55 -2.99 -9.46
N LEU A 54 17.85 -1.73 -9.83
CA LEU A 54 16.98 -0.94 -10.66
C LEU A 54 16.79 -1.54 -12.05
N SER A 55 17.84 -2.06 -12.69
CA SER A 55 17.71 -2.73 -14.00
C SER A 55 16.89 -4.03 -13.92
N LEU A 56 17.06 -4.84 -12.86
CA LEU A 56 16.20 -6.00 -12.59
C LEU A 56 14.72 -5.58 -12.45
N MET A 57 14.46 -4.45 -11.78
CA MET A 57 13.12 -3.91 -11.64
C MET A 57 12.55 -3.40 -12.97
N GLU A 58 13.35 -2.77 -13.81
CA GLU A 58 12.96 -2.31 -15.15
C GLU A 58 12.53 -3.47 -16.03
N GLU A 59 13.31 -4.55 -16.09
CA GLU A 59 12.98 -5.76 -16.86
C GLU A 59 11.68 -6.44 -16.39
N ASN A 60 11.34 -6.26 -15.11
CA ASN A 60 10.21 -6.93 -14.45
C ASN A 60 9.10 -5.95 -14.01
N ASN A 61 9.04 -4.76 -14.61
CA ASN A 61 8.18 -3.66 -14.17
C ASN A 61 6.68 -4.01 -14.10
N GLN A 62 6.22 -4.91 -14.99
CA GLN A 62 4.82 -5.38 -15.03
C GLN A 62 4.38 -6.15 -13.78
N VAL A 63 5.34 -6.73 -13.05
CA VAL A 63 5.08 -7.49 -11.82
C VAL A 63 5.37 -6.64 -10.59
N ILE A 64 6.51 -5.94 -10.58
CA ILE A 64 7.00 -5.22 -9.41
C ILE A 64 6.23 -3.92 -9.17
N MET A 65 5.96 -3.14 -10.22
CA MET A 65 5.30 -1.85 -10.08
C MET A 65 3.89 -1.99 -9.46
N PRO A 66 3.01 -2.91 -9.88
CA PRO A 66 1.71 -3.10 -9.25
C PRO A 66 1.77 -3.48 -7.77
N ILE A 67 2.81 -4.20 -7.33
CA ILE A 67 3.01 -4.60 -5.93
C ILE A 67 3.42 -3.40 -5.07
N MET A 68 4.37 -2.61 -5.58
CA MET A 68 4.97 -1.50 -4.84
C MET A 68 4.11 -0.23 -4.86
N PHE A 69 3.38 0.02 -5.96
CA PHE A 69 2.67 1.27 -6.19
C PHE A 69 1.67 1.63 -5.08
N PRO A 70 0.80 0.74 -4.58
CA PRO A 70 -0.15 1.09 -3.52
C PRO A 70 0.54 1.55 -2.23
N ALA A 71 1.67 0.91 -1.87
CA ALA A 71 2.44 1.28 -0.70
C ALA A 71 3.08 2.66 -0.86
N LEU A 72 3.78 2.89 -1.97
CA LEU A 72 4.44 4.16 -2.28
C LEU A 72 3.44 5.32 -2.38
N TYR A 73 2.34 5.13 -3.12
CA TYR A 73 1.35 6.17 -3.34
C TYR A 73 0.59 6.56 -2.06
N ARG A 74 0.46 5.62 -1.11
CA ARG A 74 -0.05 5.92 0.23
C ARG A 74 0.98 6.69 1.06
N MET A 75 2.23 6.20 1.10
CA MET A 75 3.29 6.82 1.89
C MET A 75 3.64 8.24 1.46
N SER A 76 3.51 8.58 0.18
CA SER A 76 3.72 9.95 -0.31
C SER A 76 2.74 10.99 0.25
N LYS A 77 1.63 10.54 0.85
CA LYS A 77 0.58 11.40 1.42
C LYS A 77 0.46 11.31 2.94
N GLU A 78 0.79 10.15 3.51
CA GLU A 78 0.44 9.82 4.89
C GLU A 78 1.66 9.67 5.81
N HIS A 79 2.89 9.57 5.27
CA HIS A 79 4.07 9.37 6.10
C HIS A 79 4.46 10.66 6.86
N TRP A 80 4.75 10.53 8.16
CA TRP A 80 5.01 11.67 9.05
C TRP A 80 6.38 12.34 8.82
N ASN A 81 7.38 11.56 8.38
CA ASN A 81 8.74 12.05 8.12
C ASN A 81 8.88 12.56 6.69
N GLN A 82 9.20 13.84 6.54
CA GLN A 82 9.31 14.52 5.24
C GLN A 82 10.43 13.97 4.35
N THR A 83 11.54 13.49 4.91
CA THR A 83 12.63 12.88 4.13
C THR A 83 12.16 11.61 3.43
N ILE A 84 11.42 10.76 4.15
CA ILE A 84 10.82 9.54 3.58
C ILE A 84 9.84 9.91 2.47
N VAL A 85 9.01 10.93 2.69
CA VAL A 85 8.08 11.43 1.66
C VAL A 85 8.83 11.84 0.39
N THR A 86 9.94 12.57 0.51
CA THR A 86 10.79 12.95 -0.64
C THR A 86 11.37 11.73 -1.36
N LEU A 87 11.93 10.76 -0.61
CA LEU A 87 12.45 9.52 -1.19
C LEU A 87 11.37 8.73 -1.94
N VAL A 88 10.17 8.64 -1.37
CA VAL A 88 9.02 8.01 -2.03
C VAL A 88 8.63 8.73 -3.32
N TYR A 89 8.65 10.07 -3.35
CA TYR A 89 8.39 10.82 -4.58
C TYR A 89 9.44 10.56 -5.66
N ASN A 90 10.72 10.46 -5.30
CA ASN A 90 11.78 10.09 -6.24
C ASN A 90 11.51 8.71 -6.85
N VAL A 91 11.19 7.73 -6.01
CA VAL A 91 10.84 6.37 -6.46
C VAL A 91 9.61 6.36 -7.38
N LEU A 92 8.56 7.10 -7.04
CA LEU A 92 7.37 7.24 -7.89
C LEU A 92 7.71 7.87 -9.24
N LYS A 93 8.62 8.84 -9.26
CA LYS A 93 9.11 9.45 -10.50
C LYS A 93 9.87 8.42 -11.35
N THR A 94 10.76 7.65 -10.76
CA THR A 94 11.48 6.57 -11.46
C THR A 94 10.51 5.55 -12.07
N PHE A 95 9.45 5.16 -11.36
CA PHE A 95 8.43 4.27 -11.92
C PHE A 95 7.65 4.88 -13.08
N MET A 96 7.36 6.18 -13.03
CA MET A 96 6.72 6.89 -14.13
C MET A 96 7.64 6.98 -15.37
N GLU A 97 8.93 7.22 -15.17
CA GLU A 97 9.94 7.24 -16.24
C GLU A 97 10.13 5.84 -16.87
N MET A 98 10.07 4.79 -16.04
CA MET A 98 10.20 3.40 -16.44
C MET A 98 9.02 2.92 -17.30
N ASN A 99 7.78 3.20 -16.88
CA ASN A 99 6.58 2.84 -17.64
C ASN A 99 5.40 3.75 -17.30
N SER A 100 5.30 4.87 -18.01
CA SER A 100 4.27 5.90 -17.79
C SER A 100 2.85 5.35 -17.96
N LYS A 101 2.62 4.51 -18.97
CA LYS A 101 1.30 3.92 -19.24
C LYS A 101 0.83 3.06 -18.06
N LEU A 102 1.67 2.14 -17.59
CA LEU A 102 1.34 1.29 -16.45
C LEU A 102 1.17 2.12 -15.17
N PHE A 103 2.01 3.14 -14.97
CA PHE A 103 1.91 4.04 -13.82
C PHE A 103 0.56 4.78 -13.79
N ASP A 104 0.10 5.27 -14.93
CA ASP A 104 -1.19 5.95 -15.06
C ASP A 104 -2.37 5.00 -14.81
N GLU A 105 -2.32 3.78 -15.35
CA GLU A 105 -3.31 2.73 -15.11
C GLU A 105 -3.41 2.37 -13.61
N LEU A 106 -2.26 2.18 -12.95
CA LEU A 106 -2.20 1.91 -11.51
C LEU A 106 -2.71 3.09 -10.68
N THR A 107 -2.38 4.32 -11.08
CA THR A 107 -2.89 5.54 -10.43
C THR A 107 -4.41 5.62 -10.52
N ALA A 108 -4.99 5.35 -11.69
CA ALA A 108 -6.44 5.36 -11.91
C ALA A 108 -7.12 4.26 -11.09
N SER A 109 -6.60 3.04 -11.14
CA SER A 109 -7.09 1.88 -10.40
C SER A 109 -7.06 2.12 -8.88
N TYR A 110 -5.95 2.63 -8.35
CA TYR A 110 -5.82 2.95 -6.93
C TYR A 110 -6.84 4.00 -6.47
N LYS A 111 -7.02 5.07 -7.25
CA LYS A 111 -8.03 6.10 -6.94
C LYS A 111 -9.45 5.52 -6.96
N ALA A 112 -9.78 4.67 -7.94
CA ALA A 112 -11.09 4.03 -8.04
C ALA A 112 -11.37 3.10 -6.85
N GLU A 113 -10.41 2.25 -6.47
CA GLU A 113 -10.58 1.34 -5.33
C GLU A 113 -10.71 2.13 -4.02
N ARG A 114 -9.94 3.22 -3.82
CA ARG A 114 -10.10 4.09 -2.65
C ARG A 114 -11.48 4.74 -2.54
N GLN A 115 -12.08 5.15 -3.66
CA GLN A 115 -13.44 5.69 -3.65
C GLN A 115 -14.48 4.61 -3.30
N LYS A 116 -14.30 3.42 -3.84
CA LYS A 116 -15.16 2.26 -3.57
C LYS A 116 -15.06 1.80 -2.11
N GLU A 117 -13.86 1.79 -1.51
CA GLU A 117 -13.65 1.54 -0.08
C GLU A 117 -14.40 2.57 0.79
N LYS A 118 -14.24 3.86 0.50
CA LYS A 118 -14.93 4.93 1.22
C LYS A 118 -16.46 4.83 1.11
N LYS A 119 -16.98 4.43 -0.06
CA LYS A 119 -18.41 4.22 -0.26
C LYS A 119 -18.92 3.06 0.60
N ARG A 120 -18.21 1.91 0.58
CA ARG A 120 -18.54 0.73 1.40
C ARG A 120 -18.52 1.04 2.90
N GLU A 121 -17.57 1.85 3.34
CA GLU A 121 -17.49 2.31 4.73
C GLU A 121 -18.71 3.14 5.14
N LYS A 122 -19.13 4.10 4.29
CA LYS A 122 -20.34 4.89 4.54
C LYS A 122 -21.60 4.02 4.58
N GLU A 123 -21.76 3.09 3.64
CA GLU A 123 -22.88 2.15 3.61
C GLU A 123 -22.94 1.30 4.88
N ARG A 124 -21.77 0.84 5.36
CA ARG A 124 -21.65 0.10 6.61
C ARG A 124 -22.06 0.95 7.82
N ASP A 125 -21.59 2.19 7.90
CA ASP A 125 -21.94 3.11 9.00
C ASP A 125 -23.44 3.45 9.02
N GLU A 126 -24.05 3.63 7.85
CA GLU A 126 -25.50 3.84 7.72
C GLU A 126 -26.29 2.61 8.17
N LEU A 127 -25.85 1.40 7.81
CA LEU A 127 -26.48 0.17 8.26
C LEU A 127 -26.40 0.03 9.78
N TRP A 128 -25.24 0.31 10.39
CA TRP A 128 -25.06 0.29 11.84
C TRP A 128 -25.95 1.31 12.56
N LYS A 129 -26.11 2.52 12.02
CA LYS A 129 -27.02 3.52 12.58
C LYS A 129 -28.47 3.05 12.58
N ARG A 130 -28.93 2.50 11.45
CA ARG A 130 -30.31 1.95 11.34
C ARG A 130 -30.54 0.80 12.32
N LEU A 131 -29.56 -0.09 12.50
CA LEU A 131 -29.64 -1.18 13.49
C LEU A 131 -29.79 -0.63 14.92
N GLY A 132 -29.01 0.39 15.28
CA GLY A 132 -29.12 1.05 16.59
C GLY A 132 -30.47 1.72 16.81
N GLU A 133 -31.01 2.41 15.80
CA GLU A 133 -32.35 3.03 15.86
C GLU A 133 -33.45 1.98 16.05
N MET A 134 -33.38 0.87 15.32
CA MET A 134 -34.32 -0.24 15.47
C MET A 134 -34.24 -0.86 16.88
N GLU A 135 -33.04 -1.08 17.42
CA GLU A 135 -32.87 -1.59 18.78
C GLU A 135 -33.49 -0.66 19.84
N ILE A 136 -33.25 0.64 19.74
CA ILE A 136 -33.83 1.65 20.64
C ILE A 136 -35.36 1.65 20.53
N SER A 137 -35.89 1.58 19.32
CA SER A 137 -37.34 1.53 19.09
C SER A 137 -37.97 0.27 19.71
N HIS A 138 -37.31 -0.88 19.59
CA HIS A 138 -37.78 -2.14 20.14
C HIS A 138 -37.77 -2.12 21.68
N LYS A 139 -36.70 -1.61 22.30
CA LYS A 139 -36.62 -1.43 23.76
C LYS A 139 -37.72 -0.49 24.28
N ARG A 140 -38.01 0.61 23.56
CA ARG A 140 -39.10 1.53 23.91
C ARG A 140 -40.48 0.87 23.84
N GLN A 141 -40.74 0.06 22.81
CA GLN A 141 -41.99 -0.69 22.69
C GLN A 141 -42.16 -1.72 23.81
N GLN A 142 -41.10 -2.46 24.17
CA GLN A 142 -41.14 -3.41 25.29
C GLN A 142 -41.38 -2.72 26.63
N ALA A 143 -40.73 -1.58 26.90
CA ALA A 143 -40.93 -0.81 28.13
C ALA A 143 -42.36 -0.25 28.24
N GLY A 144 -42.92 0.27 27.15
CA GLY A 144 -44.32 0.74 27.10
C GLY A 144 -45.33 -0.39 27.34
N ALA A 145 -45.08 -1.59 26.79
CA ALA A 145 -45.93 -2.75 27.00
C ALA A 145 -45.86 -3.31 28.44
N ALA A 146 -44.73 -3.13 29.14
CA ALA A 146 -44.56 -3.55 30.53
C ALA A 146 -45.29 -2.62 31.53
N LEU A 147 -45.42 -1.33 31.21
CA LEU A 147 -46.11 -0.33 32.05
C LEU A 147 -47.65 -0.36 31.91
N ALA A 148 -48.17 -1.01 30.86
CA ALA A 148 -49.61 -1.13 30.60
C ALA A 148 -50.25 -2.40 31.20
N LYS A 149 -49.48 -3.21 31.94
CA LYS A 149 -49.94 -4.37 32.72
C LYS A 149 -49.87 -4.06 34.21
#